data_AF-A0A1F6KGV6-F1
#
_entry.id   AF-A0A1F6KGV6-F1
#
_cell.length_a   1.000
_cell.length_b   1.000
_cell.length_c   1.000
_cell.angle_alpha   90.00
_cell.angle_beta   90.00
_cell.angle_gamma   90.00
#
_symmetry.space_group_name_H-M   'P 1'
#
loop_
_entity.id
_entity.type
_entity.pdbx_description
1 polymer ?
#
loop_
_entity_poly.entity_id
_entity_poly.type
_entity_poly.pdbx_seq_one_letter_code
_entity_poly.pdbx_strand_id
1 'polypeptide(L)' 'MKCANCGKGVMYGHNVSHAKNRTNRIFAPNLHPARVMIDGTLRRVKLCVKCLRKLKKEMAPKASPKVASPVSATA' A
#
# COMPACT_ATOMS: atom_id res chain seq x y z
N MET A 1 -1.18 -13.60 9.78
CA MET A 1 -0.91 -12.17 9.52
C MET A 1 -0.80 -11.95 8.00
N LYS A 2 -1.89 -11.51 7.34
CA LYS A 2 -1.90 -11.26 5.89
C LYS A 2 -2.43 -9.85 5.63
N CYS A 3 -1.94 -9.18 4.58
CA CYS A 3 -2.45 -7.88 4.15
C CYS A 3 -3.85 -8.04 3.53
N ALA A 4 -4.84 -7.26 3.99
CA ALA A 4 -6.21 -7.34 3.47
C ALA A 4 -6.34 -6.94 1.99
N ASN A 5 -5.56 -5.95 1.54
CA ASN A 5 -5.60 -5.51 0.14
C ASN A 5 -4.78 -6.43 -0.79
N CYS A 6 -3.58 -6.82 -0.34
CA CYS A 6 -2.55 -7.35 -1.23
C CYS A 6 -2.29 -8.85 -0.99
N GLY A 7 -2.99 -9.50 -0.06
CA GLY A 7 -2.87 -10.92 0.29
C GLY A 7 -1.53 -11.36 0.90
N LYS A 8 -0.52 -10.48 0.89
CA LYS A 8 0.86 -10.78 1.32
C LYS A 8 0.86 -11.35 2.73
N GLY A 9 1.32 -12.60 2.84
CA GLY A 9 1.49 -13.31 4.08
C GLY A 9 2.94 -13.39 4.51
N VAL A 10 3.15 -14.16 5.56
CA VAL A 10 4.47 -14.53 6.04
C VAL A 10 5.13 -15.42 5.00
N MET A 11 6.36 -15.11 4.63
CA MET A 11 7.16 -15.95 3.74
C MET A 11 8.26 -16.63 4.55
N TYR A 12 8.59 -17.86 4.18
CA TYR A 12 9.68 -18.61 4.78
C TYR A 12 10.91 -18.55 3.86
N GLY A 13 12.09 -18.41 4.46
CA GLY A 13 13.33 -18.54 3.73
C GLY A 13 14.50 -18.70 4.68
N HIS A 14 15.69 -18.31 4.23
CA HIS A 14 16.93 -18.56 4.96
C HIS A 14 17.74 -17.27 5.12
N ASN A 15 18.40 -17.12 6.27
CA ASN A 15 19.54 -16.23 6.37
C ASN A 15 20.77 -16.97 5.84
N VAL A 16 21.53 -16.33 4.95
CA VAL A 16 22.72 -16.94 4.32
C VAL A 16 23.93 -16.10 4.72
N SER A 17 24.86 -16.71 5.46
CA SER A 17 26.12 -16.05 5.81
C SER A 17 27.09 -16.04 4.62
N HIS A 18 28.21 -15.31 4.75
CA HIS A 18 29.30 -15.33 3.77
C HIS A 18 29.91 -16.72 3.58
N ALA A 19 29.89 -17.57 4.62
CA ALA A 19 30.28 -18.98 4.55
C ALA A 19 29.17 -19.91 4.02
N LYS A 20 28.03 -19.35 3.58
CA LYS A 20 26.86 -20.07 3.04
C LYS A 20 26.12 -20.95 4.06
N ASN A 21 26.32 -20.71 5.35
CA ASN A 21 25.52 -21.33 6.39
C ASN A 21 24.08 -20.80 6.31
N ARG A 22 23.11 -21.72 6.21
CA ARG A 22 21.69 -21.39 6.07
C ARG A 22 20.98 -21.62 7.39
N THR A 23 20.38 -20.57 7.94
CA THR A 23 19.48 -20.67 9.10
C THR A 23 18.07 -20.28 8.70
N ASN A 24 17.06 -20.95 9.26
CA ASN A 24 15.66 -20.65 8.96
C ASN A 24 15.32 -19.23 9.41
N ARG A 25 14.69 -18.45 8.52
CA ARG A 25 14.21 -17.11 8.80
C ARG A 25 12.78 -16.94 8.31
N ILE A 26 12.00 -16.26 9.14
CA ILE A 26 10.63 -15.86 8.83
C ILE A 26 10.64 -14.43 8.31
N PHE A 27 10.13 -14.21 7.10
CA PHE A 27 9.92 -12.89 6.50
C PHE A 27 8.47 -12.47 6.74
N ALA A 28 8.23 -11.77 7.84
CA ALA A 28 6.93 -11.17 8.13
C ALA A 28 6.76 -9.84 7.36
N PRO A 29 5.62 -9.62 6.68
CA PRO A 29 5.32 -8.32 6.10
C PRO A 29 5.05 -7.29 7.21
N ASN A 30 5.55 -6.06 7.04
CA ASN A 30 5.25 -4.94 7.96
C ASN A 30 3.77 -4.53 7.82
N LEU A 31 2.90 -5.13 8.64
CA LEU A 31 1.46 -4.88 8.68
C LEU A 31 1.14 -3.85 9.76
N HIS A 32 0.41 -2.80 9.39
CA HIS A 32 -0.10 -1.80 10.32
C HIS A 32 -1.63 -1.72 10.24
N PRO A 33 -2.31 -1.47 11.37
CA PRO A 33 -3.74 -1.23 11.36
C PRO A 33 -4.03 0.13 10.71
N ALA A 34 -4.96 0.16 9.76
CA ALA A 34 -5.47 1.38 9.16
C ALA A 34 -6.99 1.36 9.06
N ARG A 35 -7.58 2.55 9.07
CA ARG A 35 -9.01 2.76 8.84
C ARG A 35 -9.22 2.96 7.34
N VAL A 36 -10.06 2.13 6.74
CA VAL A 36 -10.36 2.19 5.30
C VAL A 36 -11.88 2.12 5.15
N MET A 37 -12.44 2.94 4.26
CA MET A 37 -13.84 2.80 3.86
C MET A 37 -13.96 1.61 2.90
N ILE A 38 -14.69 0.60 3.33
CA ILE A 38 -15.01 -0.60 2.55
C ILE A 38 -16.53 -0.65 2.50
N ASP A 39 -17.10 -0.54 1.30
CA ASP A 39 -18.54 -0.60 1.05
C ASP A 39 -19.36 0.39 1.90
N GLY A 40 -18.87 1.63 2.02
CA GLY A 40 -19.52 2.69 2.82
C GLY A 40 -19.33 2.56 4.34
N THR A 41 -18.69 1.48 4.82
CA THR A 41 -18.40 1.27 6.25
C THR A 41 -16.93 1.49 6.56
N LEU A 42 -16.66 2.23 7.65
CA LEU A 42 -15.30 2.56 8.07
C LEU A 42 -14.74 1.42 8.92
N ARG A 43 -13.96 0.53 8.30
CA ARG A 43 -13.43 -0.69 8.96
C ARG A 43 -11.95 -0.56 9.27
N ARG A 44 -11.53 -1.17 10.38
CA ARG A 44 -10.12 -1.33 10.74
C ARG A 44 -9.57 -2.59 10.08
N VAL A 45 -8.61 -2.42 9.18
CA VAL A 45 -7.96 -3.52 8.46
C VAL A 45 -6.44 -3.45 8.61
N LYS A 46 -5.79 -4.62 8.60
CA LYS A 46 -4.32 -4.71 8.61
C LYS A 46 -3.79 -4.62 7.18
N LEU A 47 -3.02 -3.58 6.90
CA LEU A 47 -2.43 -3.32 5.58
C LEU A 47 -0.92 -3.29 5.66
N CYS A 48 -0.25 -3.75 4.60
CA CYS A 48 1.20 -3.64 4.51
C CYS A 48 1.63 -2.21 4.13
N VAL A 49 2.84 -1.83 4.52
CA VAL A 49 3.41 -0.48 4.26
C VAL A 49 3.33 -0.08 2.78
N LYS A 50 3.53 -1.03 1.84
CA LYS A 50 3.39 -0.74 0.40
C LYS A 50 1.98 -0.28 0.04
N CYS A 51 0.96 -0.95 0.57
CA CYS A 51 -0.43 -0.66 0.24
C CYS A 51 -0.91 0.60 1.00
N LEU A 52 -0.39 0.87 2.21
CA LEU A 52 -0.59 2.15 2.91
C LEU A 52 0.03 3.35 2.18
N ARG A 53 1.23 3.20 1.61
CA ARG A 53 1.86 4.26 0.82
C ARG A 53 1.05 4.61 -0.43
N LYS A 54 0.47 3.60 -1.11
CA LYS A 54 -0.42 3.83 -2.26
C LYS A 54 -1.68 4.58 -1.87
N LEU A 55 -2.36 4.15 -0.81
CA LEU A 55 -3.56 4.83 -0.29
C LEU A 55 -3.27 6.30 0.06
N LYS A 56 -2.16 6.58 0.75
CA LYS A 56 -1.75 7.96 1.05
C LYS A 56 -1.47 8.79 -0.22
N LYS A 57 -0.90 8.18 -1.27
CA LYS A 57 -0.60 8.85 -2.54
C LYS A 57 -1.87 9.16 -3.34
N GLU A 58 -2.88 8.29 -3.26
CA GLU A 58 -4.17 8.51 -3.93
C GLU A 58 -5.04 9.52 -3.18
N MET A 59 -4.92 9.58 -1.85
CA MET A 59 -5.57 10.59 -1.01
C MET A 59 -4.87 11.95 -1.02
N ALA A 60 -3.56 11.98 -1.30
CA ALA A 60 -2.87 13.23 -1.58
C ALA A 60 -3.42 13.75 -2.92
N PRO A 61 -4.02 14.95 -2.96
CA PRO A 61 -4.53 15.49 -4.21
C PRO A 61 -3.36 15.56 -5.19
N LYS A 62 -3.41 14.73 -6.24
CA LYS A 62 -2.61 15.02 -7.43
C LYS A 62 -3.05 16.40 -7.86
N ALA A 63 -2.15 17.37 -7.87
CA ALA A 63 -2.38 18.65 -8.52
C ALA A 63 -3.03 18.33 -9.88
N SER A 64 -4.29 18.69 -10.01
CA SER A 64 -5.09 18.44 -11.20
C SER A 64 -4.33 18.94 -12.42
N PRO A 65 -4.25 18.19 -13.54
CA PRO A 65 -3.82 18.80 -14.78
C PRO A 65 -4.78 19.95 -15.04
N LYS A 66 -4.26 21.18 -15.16
CA LYS A 66 -5.03 22.34 -15.58
C LYS A 66 -5.59 22.01 -16.96
N VAL A 67 -6.84 21.57 -17.03
CA VAL A 67 -7.55 21.47 -18.30
C VAL A 67 -7.83 22.92 -18.70
N ALA A 68 -7.08 23.40 -19.69
CA ALA A 68 -7.32 24.67 -20.33
C ALA A 68 -8.70 24.62 -20.99
N SER A 69 -9.66 25.37 -20.47
CA SER A 69 -10.91 25.66 -21.15
C SER A 69 -10.68 26.88 -22.06
N PRO A 70 -10.82 26.76 -23.40
CA PRO A 70 -10.94 27.93 -24.26
C PRO A 70 -12.39 28.40 -24.11
N VAL A 71 -12.63 29.36 -23.22
CA VAL A 71 -13.93 30.04 -23.20
C VAL A 71 -13.95 31.01 -24.37
N SER A 72 -14.60 30.56 -25.44
CA SER A 72 -14.99 31.32 -26.62
C SER A 72 -15.63 32.64 -26.21
N ALA A 73 -14.98 33.76 -26.54
CA ALA A 73 -15.59 35.08 -26.48
C ALA A 73 -16.55 35.21 -27.68
N THR A 74 -17.84 35.04 -27.42
CA THR A 74 -18.93 35.40 -28.33
C THR A 74 -19.80 36.47 -27.70
N ALA A 75 -20.14 37.46 -28.54
CA ALA A 75 -21.01 38.63 -28.36
C ALA A 75 -20.33 39.91 -27.88
#